data_AF-A0A8X6NK60-F1
#
_entry.id   AF-A0A8X6NK60-F1
#
_cell.length_a   1.000
_cell.length_b   1.000
_cell.length_c   1.000
_cell.angle_alpha   90.00
_cell.angle_beta   90.00
_cell.angle_gamma   90.00
#
_symmetry.space_group_name_H-M   'P 1'
#
loop_
_entity.id
_entity.type
_entity.pdbx_description
1 polymer ?
#
loop_
_entity_poly.entity_id
_entity_poly.type
_entity_poly.pdbx_seq_one_letter_code
_entity_poly.pdbx_strand_id
1 'polypeptide(L)'
;MFFGSVYVLLLALLAISVFAQSEENGDNDVLSVLNCIAESGDQALCDGFLDCKKYFPQSYADADVKCEEQNSPDGPGNCNKDEFFGGADSRDEINQCIEDSVPEELSDEEKEQLDNYTNCINDLGKQCSGENN
;
A
#
# COMPACT_ATOMS: atom_id res chain seq x y z
N MET A 1 30.03 -21.98 41.57
CA MET A 1 29.35 -22.36 40.32
C MET A 1 28.36 -21.26 39.97
N PHE A 2 28.82 -20.23 39.25
CA PHE A 2 28.00 -19.11 38.80
C PHE A 2 27.62 -19.36 37.34
N PHE A 3 26.58 -20.15 37.11
CA PHE A 3 26.06 -20.43 35.75
C PHE A 3 24.58 -20.00 35.60
N GLY A 4 24.14 -19.01 36.37
CA GLY A 4 22.75 -18.52 36.33
C GLY A 4 22.53 -17.22 35.56
N SER A 5 23.58 -16.41 35.32
CA SER A 5 23.39 -15.02 34.85
C SER A 5 23.61 -14.80 33.35
N VAL A 6 24.15 -15.79 32.63
CA VAL A 6 24.42 -15.68 31.19
C VAL A 6 23.18 -16.03 30.37
N TYR A 7 22.32 -16.92 30.90
CA TYR A 7 21.13 -17.41 30.18
C TYR A 7 20.04 -16.34 30.03
N VAL A 8 19.91 -15.43 30.99
CA VAL A 8 18.91 -14.34 30.94
C VAL A 8 19.28 -13.27 29.93
N LEU A 9 20.58 -13.02 29.72
CA LEU A 9 21.06 -12.07 28.71
C LEU A 9 20.94 -12.62 27.27
N LEU A 10 21.05 -13.94 27.08
CA LEU A 10 20.87 -14.58 25.77
C LEU A 10 19.41 -14.58 25.30
N LEU A 11 18.44 -14.60 26.23
CA LEU A 11 17.01 -14.53 25.88
C LEU A 11 16.55 -13.12 25.49
N ALA A 12 17.16 -12.07 26.04
CA ALA A 12 16.83 -10.68 25.68
C ALA A 12 17.28 -10.29 24.27
N LEU A 13 18.31 -10.95 23.72
CA LEU A 13 18.78 -10.69 22.35
C LEU A 13 17.95 -11.43 21.28
N LEU A 14 17.14 -12.42 21.66
CA LEU A 14 16.25 -13.14 20.74
C LEU A 14 14.85 -12.50 20.61
N ALA A 15 14.54 -11.48 21.41
CA ALA A 15 13.26 -10.76 21.32
C ALA A 15 13.29 -9.58 20.31
N ILE A 16 14.47 -9.19 19.81
CA ILE A 16 14.60 -8.10 18.84
C ILE A 16 14.49 -8.61 17.38
N SER A 17 14.52 -9.92 17.15
CA SER A 17 14.38 -10.53 15.82
C SER A 17 12.94 -10.82 15.40
N VAL A 18 11.92 -10.39 16.16
CA VAL A 18 10.50 -10.53 15.75
C VAL A 18 10.06 -9.39 14.80
N PHE A 19 10.90 -8.36 14.60
CA PHE A 19 10.71 -7.37 13.53
C PHE A 19 11.40 -7.76 12.20
N ALA A 20 11.76 -9.04 12.04
CA ALA A 20 12.13 -9.60 10.74
C ALA A 20 10.94 -10.39 10.22
N GLN A 21 10.07 -9.71 9.46
CA GLN A 21 9.20 -10.23 8.38
C GLN A 21 8.18 -9.14 8.04
N SER A 22 8.63 -8.07 7.39
CA SER A 22 7.84 -7.56 6.26
C SER A 22 8.54 -8.09 5.04
N GLU A 23 7.80 -8.91 4.31
CA GLU A 23 8.27 -9.75 3.23
C GLU A 23 9.05 -8.97 2.17
N GLU A 24 10.12 -9.61 1.73
CA GLU A 24 10.83 -9.35 0.49
C GLU A 24 9.85 -9.44 -0.69
N ASN A 25 9.17 -8.34 -1.04
CA ASN A 25 8.32 -8.27 -2.23
C ASN A 25 9.00 -7.39 -3.28
N GLY A 26 9.83 -8.05 -4.08
CA GLY A 26 10.50 -7.48 -5.26
C GLY A 26 9.57 -7.13 -6.43
N ASP A 27 8.26 -7.10 -6.21
CA ASP A 27 7.27 -6.41 -7.03
C ASP A 27 6.35 -5.68 -6.04
N ASN A 28 6.42 -4.35 -6.02
CA ASN A 28 5.55 -3.51 -5.19
C ASN A 28 4.13 -3.57 -5.74
N ASP A 29 3.37 -4.59 -5.33
CA ASP A 29 1.94 -4.64 -5.56
C ASP A 29 1.29 -3.36 -5.00
N VAL A 30 0.40 -2.75 -5.78
CA VAL A 30 -0.25 -1.46 -5.47
C VAL A 30 -0.90 -1.52 -4.09
N LEU A 31 -1.54 -2.65 -3.76
CA LEU A 31 -2.17 -2.88 -2.47
C LEU A 31 -1.16 -2.90 -1.31
N SER A 32 0.01 -3.52 -1.52
CA SER A 32 1.09 -3.53 -0.53
C SER A 32 1.62 -2.13 -0.25
N VAL A 33 1.86 -1.33 -1.29
CA VAL A 33 2.30 0.06 -1.14
C VAL A 33 1.24 0.90 -0.44
N LEU A 34 -0.03 0.75 -0.84
CA LEU A 34 -1.14 1.48 -0.24
C LEU A 34 -1.30 1.14 1.25
N ASN A 35 -1.17 -0.12 1.62
CA ASN A 35 -1.19 -0.54 3.02
C ASN A 35 -0.02 0.06 3.82
N CYS A 36 1.19 0.06 3.25
CA CYS A 36 2.33 0.74 3.87
C CYS A 36 2.01 2.22 4.12
N ILE A 37 1.54 2.94 3.09
CA ILE A 37 1.22 4.36 3.17
C ILE A 37 0.19 4.61 4.27
N ALA A 38 -0.88 3.82 4.33
CA ALA A 38 -1.91 3.94 5.37
C ALA A 38 -1.35 3.67 6.78
N GLU A 39 -0.48 2.66 6.93
CA GLU A 39 0.15 2.31 8.21
C GLU A 39 1.16 3.35 8.69
N SER A 40 1.80 4.08 7.77
CA SER A 40 2.74 5.15 8.11
C SER A 40 2.08 6.29 8.90
N GLY A 41 0.79 6.54 8.66
CA GLY A 41 0.06 7.69 9.19
C GLY A 41 0.57 9.04 8.69
N ASP A 42 1.40 9.06 7.63
CA ASP A 42 1.91 10.29 7.02
C ASP A 42 0.92 10.82 5.98
N GLN A 43 0.22 11.90 6.34
CA GLN A 43 -0.77 12.53 5.47
C GLN A 43 -0.20 12.93 4.11
N ALA A 44 1.08 13.30 4.02
CA ALA A 44 1.69 13.68 2.74
C ALA A 44 1.84 12.47 1.79
N LEU A 45 2.09 11.27 2.34
CA LEU A 45 2.13 10.04 1.54
C LEU A 45 0.73 9.62 1.08
N CYS A 46 -0.28 9.74 1.96
CA CYS A 46 -1.67 9.48 1.58
C CYS A 46 -2.17 10.45 0.50
N ASP A 47 -1.92 11.75 0.65
CA ASP A 47 -2.26 12.76 -0.36
C ASP A 47 -1.50 12.48 -1.67
N GLY A 48 -0.24 12.08 -1.58
CA GLY A 48 0.56 11.67 -2.74
C GLY A 48 -0.05 10.48 -3.48
N PHE A 49 -0.57 9.49 -2.77
CA PHE A 49 -1.25 8.34 -3.38
C PHE A 49 -2.51 8.78 -4.14
N LEU A 50 -3.33 9.65 -3.53
CA LEU A 50 -4.51 10.23 -4.19
C LEU A 50 -4.12 11.03 -5.44
N ASP A 51 -3.00 11.77 -5.39
CA ASP A 51 -2.46 12.48 -6.54
C ASP A 51 -1.96 11.56 -7.65
N CYS A 52 -1.46 10.35 -7.33
CA CYS A 52 -1.06 9.38 -8.35
C CYS A 52 -2.25 8.94 -9.21
N LYS A 53 -3.48 8.95 -8.69
CA LYS A 53 -4.70 8.57 -9.44
C LYS A 53 -4.97 9.44 -10.66
N LYS A 54 -4.37 10.63 -10.77
CA LYS A 54 -4.44 11.47 -11.98
C LYS A 54 -3.86 10.79 -13.23
N TYR A 55 -3.04 9.76 -13.05
CA TYR A 55 -2.46 8.97 -14.14
C TYR A 55 -3.36 7.81 -14.57
N PHE A 56 -4.52 7.61 -13.94
CA PHE A 56 -5.41 6.54 -14.37
C PHE A 56 -5.88 6.75 -15.81
N PRO A 57 -5.85 5.68 -16.64
CA PRO A 57 -6.66 5.67 -17.84
C PRO A 57 -8.14 5.77 -17.46
N GLN A 58 -8.97 6.25 -18.39
CA GLN A 58 -10.38 6.49 -18.12
C GLN A 58 -11.11 5.24 -17.62
N SER A 59 -10.76 4.07 -18.17
CA SER A 59 -11.29 2.76 -17.75
C SER A 59 -11.02 2.46 -16.27
N TYR A 60 -9.83 2.78 -15.77
CA TYR A 60 -9.48 2.64 -14.36
C TYR A 60 -10.11 3.73 -13.50
N ALA A 61 -10.18 4.98 -13.98
CA ALA A 61 -10.81 6.07 -13.23
C ALA A 61 -12.31 5.81 -12.98
N ASP A 62 -13.02 5.29 -13.99
CA ASP A 62 -14.43 4.92 -13.88
C ASP A 62 -14.62 3.74 -12.90
N ALA A 63 -13.72 2.76 -12.96
CA ALA A 63 -13.71 1.62 -12.03
C ALA A 63 -13.43 2.07 -10.59
N ASP A 64 -12.42 2.93 -10.40
CA ASP A 64 -12.00 3.46 -9.11
C ASP A 64 -13.16 4.18 -8.40
N VAL A 65 -13.82 5.13 -9.08
CA VAL A 65 -14.98 5.84 -8.52
C VAL A 65 -16.08 4.87 -8.10
N LYS A 66 -16.45 3.92 -8.97
CA LYS A 66 -17.49 2.93 -8.68
C LYS A 66 -17.12 2.05 -7.49
N CYS A 67 -15.87 1.59 -7.42
CA CYS A 67 -15.41 0.65 -6.40
C CYS A 67 -15.20 1.34 -5.05
N GLU A 68 -14.72 2.58 -5.02
CA GLU A 68 -14.68 3.41 -3.83
C GLU A 68 -16.08 3.69 -3.29
N GLU A 69 -17.02 4.11 -4.14
CA GLU A 69 -18.41 4.38 -3.71
C GLU A 69 -19.07 3.13 -3.10
N GLN A 70 -18.71 1.93 -3.57
CA GLN A 70 -19.26 0.68 -3.06
C GLN A 70 -18.67 0.27 -1.70
N ASN A 71 -17.34 0.37 -1.55
CA ASN A 71 -16.61 -0.24 -0.43
C ASN A 71 -16.08 0.77 0.59
N SER A 72 -15.99 2.06 0.23
CA SER A 72 -15.61 3.18 1.10
C SER A 72 -16.44 4.44 0.77
N PRO A 73 -17.77 4.41 1.00
CA PRO A 73 -18.70 5.46 0.56
C PRO A 73 -18.47 6.83 1.20
N ASP A 74 -17.77 6.89 2.33
CA ASP A 74 -17.39 8.14 3.00
C ASP A 74 -16.07 8.74 2.42
N GLY A 75 -15.54 8.12 1.36
CA GLY A 75 -14.28 8.50 0.71
C GLY A 75 -13.05 7.95 1.44
N PRO A 76 -11.87 8.55 1.23
CA PRO A 76 -10.61 8.02 1.75
C PRO A 76 -10.45 8.14 3.28
N GLY A 77 -11.24 8.93 4.01
CA GLY A 77 -11.06 9.08 5.46
C GLY A 77 -9.73 9.75 5.85
N ASN A 78 -9.28 9.55 7.10
CA ASN A 78 -7.97 10.06 7.54
C ASN A 78 -6.85 9.09 7.13
N CYS A 79 -5.63 9.62 6.97
CA CYS A 79 -4.45 8.80 6.73
C CYS A 79 -4.05 8.00 7.97
N ASN A 80 -4.66 6.83 8.13
CA ASN A 80 -4.24 5.80 9.07
C ASN A 80 -4.77 4.44 8.60
N LYS A 81 -4.18 3.36 9.13
CA LYS A 81 -4.50 1.99 8.72
C LYS A 81 -5.98 1.60 8.85
N ASP A 82 -6.71 2.19 9.79
CA ASP A 82 -8.08 1.80 10.17
C ASP A 82 -9.15 2.60 9.41
N GLU A 83 -8.84 3.82 8.99
CA GLU A 83 -9.79 4.72 8.32
C GLU A 83 -9.46 4.96 6.84
N PHE A 84 -8.20 4.83 6.42
CA PHE A 84 -7.82 5.14 5.05
C PHE A 84 -8.50 4.16 4.09
N PHE A 85 -9.45 4.67 3.30
CA PHE A 85 -10.40 3.88 2.50
C PHE A 85 -11.17 2.82 3.30
N GLY A 86 -11.58 3.12 4.53
CA GLY A 86 -12.38 2.20 5.36
C GLY A 86 -11.58 1.06 6.01
N GLY A 87 -10.25 1.04 5.85
CA GLY A 87 -9.37 0.04 6.47
C GLY A 87 -8.82 -0.99 5.47
N ALA A 88 -8.01 -1.93 5.96
CA ALA A 88 -7.30 -2.88 5.11
C ALA A 88 -8.23 -3.75 4.24
N ASP A 89 -9.32 -4.25 4.84
CA ASP A 89 -10.28 -5.10 4.13
C ASP A 89 -10.96 -4.32 2.99
N SER A 90 -11.42 -3.09 3.26
CA SER A 90 -12.02 -2.23 2.23
C SER A 90 -11.02 -1.86 1.13
N ARG A 91 -9.73 -1.68 1.44
CA ARG A 91 -8.69 -1.44 0.42
C ARG A 91 -8.49 -2.64 -0.50
N ASP A 92 -8.49 -3.86 0.05
CA ASP A 92 -8.44 -5.10 -0.74
C ASP A 92 -9.69 -5.25 -1.62
N GLU A 93 -10.89 -5.01 -1.06
CA GLU A 93 -12.15 -5.04 -1.80
C GLU A 93 -12.21 -4.00 -2.94
N ILE A 94 -11.67 -2.80 -2.73
CA ILE A 94 -11.54 -1.78 -3.79
C ILE A 94 -10.59 -2.27 -4.87
N ASN A 95 -9.40 -2.76 -4.51
CA ASN A 95 -8.41 -3.22 -5.48
C ASN A 95 -8.97 -4.35 -6.36
N GLN A 96 -9.57 -5.37 -5.75
CA GLN A 96 -10.20 -6.48 -6.47
C GLN A 96 -11.36 -5.99 -7.36
N CYS A 97 -12.19 -5.08 -6.87
CA CYS A 97 -13.29 -4.52 -7.66
C CYS A 97 -12.80 -3.77 -8.92
N ILE A 98 -11.68 -3.05 -8.81
CA ILE A 98 -11.05 -2.37 -9.96
C ILE A 98 -10.56 -3.40 -10.95
N GLU A 99 -9.77 -4.39 -10.51
CA GLU A 99 -9.25 -5.47 -11.36
C GLU A 99 -10.38 -6.21 -12.12
N ASP A 100 -11.50 -6.46 -11.46
CA ASP A 100 -12.68 -7.10 -12.06
C ASP A 100 -13.46 -6.18 -13.03
N SER A 101 -13.32 -4.86 -12.89
CA SER A 101 -14.11 -3.88 -13.65
C SER A 101 -13.39 -3.35 -14.90
N VAL A 102 -12.06 -3.45 -14.94
CA VAL A 102 -11.25 -2.97 -16.06
C VAL A 102 -11.16 -4.02 -17.18
N PRO A 103 -11.01 -3.61 -18.46
CA PRO A 103 -10.89 -4.55 -19.56
C PRO A 103 -9.56 -5.33 -19.50
N GLU A 104 -9.58 -6.61 -19.88
CA GLU A 104 -8.38 -7.47 -19.94
C GLU A 104 -7.33 -6.92 -20.93
N GLU A 105 -7.76 -6.26 -22.00
CA GLU A 105 -6.90 -5.72 -23.05
C GLU A 105 -6.96 -4.20 -23.07
N LEU A 106 -5.80 -3.59 -22.80
CA LEU A 106 -5.62 -2.14 -22.78
C LEU A 106 -4.95 -1.66 -24.07
N SER A 107 -5.31 -0.45 -24.50
CA SER A 107 -4.59 0.24 -25.56
C SER A 107 -3.17 0.62 -25.12
N ASP A 108 -2.28 0.92 -26.07
CA ASP A 108 -0.90 1.32 -25.75
C ASP A 108 -0.84 2.62 -24.93
N GLU A 109 -1.78 3.54 -25.17
CA GLU A 109 -1.91 4.79 -24.40
C GLU A 109 -2.33 4.51 -22.94
N GLU A 110 -3.31 3.62 -22.73
CA GLU A 110 -3.75 3.24 -21.39
C GLU A 110 -2.64 2.50 -20.62
N LYS A 111 -1.83 1.68 -21.31
CA LYS A 111 -0.65 1.03 -20.71
C LYS A 111 0.38 2.07 -20.27
N GLU A 112 0.68 3.07 -21.11
CA GLU A 112 1.60 4.15 -20.74
C GLU A 112 1.08 4.95 -19.52
N GLN A 113 -0.23 5.19 -19.45
CA GLN A 113 -0.87 5.82 -18.29
C GLN A 113 -0.70 4.98 -17.02
N LEU A 114 -0.93 3.67 -17.09
CA LEU A 114 -0.70 2.76 -15.96
C LEU A 114 0.78 2.64 -15.56
N ASP A 115 1.71 2.69 -16.51
CA ASP A 115 3.14 2.73 -16.21
C ASP A 115 3.48 3.99 -15.40
N ASN A 116 2.92 5.15 -15.78
CA ASN A 116 3.10 6.39 -15.03
C ASN A 116 2.49 6.33 -13.62
N TYR A 117 1.30 5.73 -13.49
CA TYR A 117 0.67 5.47 -12.21
C TYR A 117 1.54 4.56 -11.33
N THR A 118 2.00 3.43 -11.88
CA THR A 118 2.84 2.45 -11.18
C THR A 118 4.15 3.07 -10.72
N ASN A 119 4.80 3.88 -11.57
CA ASN A 119 6.00 4.62 -11.20
C ASN A 119 5.75 5.60 -10.05
N CYS A 120 4.63 6.34 -10.09
CA CYS A 120 4.25 7.28 -9.04
C CYS A 120 4.06 6.56 -7.69
N ILE A 121 3.34 5.44 -7.67
CA ILE A 121 3.12 4.64 -6.46
C ILE A 121 4.41 4.02 -5.95
N ASN A 122 5.25 3.47 -6.82
CA ASN A 122 6.52 2.89 -6.43
C ASN A 122 7.45 3.90 -5.76
N ASP A 123 7.44 5.16 -6.18
CA ASP A 123 8.21 6.22 -5.54
C ASP A 123 7.67 6.59 -4.16
N LEU A 124 6.37 6.48 -3.92
CA LEU A 124 5.79 6.59 -2.57
C LEU A 124 6.12 5.36 -1.72
N GLY A 125 6.10 4.17 -2.32
CA GLY A 125 6.45 2.91 -1.66
C GLY A 125 7.86 2.92 -1.08
N LYS A 126 8.85 3.42 -1.84
CA LYS A 126 10.24 3.61 -1.36
C LYS A 126 10.34 4.54 -0.15
N GLN A 127 9.53 5.61 -0.15
CA GLN A 127 9.50 6.56 0.97
C GLN A 127 8.89 5.91 2.22
N CYS A 128 7.85 5.10 2.03
CA CYS A 128 7.19 4.40 3.12
C CYS A 128 8.03 3.25 3.70
N SER A 129 8.71 2.47 2.86
CA SER A 129 9.57 1.35 3.27
C SER A 129 10.87 1.79 3.95
N GLY A 130 11.18 3.09 3.95
CA GLY A 130 12.43 3.64 4.47
C GLY A 130 13.64 3.35 3.58
N GLU A 131 13.43 2.87 2.35
CA GLU A 131 14.44 2.72 1.32
C GLU A 131 14.82 4.09 0.75
N ASN A 132 15.59 4.84 1.53
CA ASN A 132 16.18 6.09 1.07
C ASN A 132 17.28 5.78 0.03
N ASN A 133 17.15 6.31 -1.18
CA ASN A 133 18.25 6.39 -2.17
C ASN A 133 19.39 7.29 -1.66
#